data_AF-A0A935EJP1-F1
#
_entry.id   AF-A0A935EJP1-F1
#
_cell.length_a   1.000
_cell.length_b   1.000
_cell.length_c   1.000
_cell.angle_alpha   90.00
_cell.angle_beta   90.00
_cell.angle_gamma   90.00
#
_symmetry.space_group_name_H-M   'P 1'
#
loop_
_entity.id
_entity.type
_entity.pdbx_description
1 polymer ?
#
loop_
_entity_poly.entity_id
_entity_poly.type
_entity_poly.pdbx_seq_one_letter_code
_entity_poly.pdbx_strand_id
1 'polypeptide(L)'
;MPATFTDSDLSMNGSRLKGYALGMEGLLADWYWVRSLQYIGDKMVNAPDEKIDLDNLNSLNPRLLYPLLNNATDLDPHFVGAYSYGAIVLPAIDKEQAIALATKGITNNPNEWRLYQHLGYIYWRLGQYDKAAETYGKGSAVEGASPFMKIMAASMINDAGSRSTARSIYRQMLSESTEESIRTTAERRLAFLDWQDEQDAINAVLAEFREKNGRCANSFGEVATQIFQKKLPEARTFNVDAGKRLVDPTGAPYKLDRDQCVVTVDREKTKLPI
;
A
#
# COMPACT_ATOMS: atom_id res chain seq x y z
N MET A 1 29.88 6.75 9.94
CA MET A 1 29.98 6.17 11.29
C MET A 1 30.47 4.72 11.16
N PRO A 2 31.22 4.17 12.14
CA PRO A 2 31.76 2.83 12.05
C PRO A 2 30.66 1.75 12.08
N ALA A 3 30.93 0.61 11.43
CA ALA A 3 29.97 -0.49 11.17
C ALA A 3 29.43 -1.22 12.42
N THR A 4 29.86 -0.82 13.61
CA THR A 4 29.46 -1.39 14.91
C THR A 4 28.51 -0.49 15.71
N PHE A 5 28.07 0.65 15.17
CA PHE A 5 27.00 1.45 15.79
C PHE A 5 25.63 0.86 15.43
N THR A 6 24.93 0.33 16.42
CA THR A 6 23.52 -0.02 16.29
C THR A 6 22.68 1.22 16.52
N ASP A 7 21.83 1.57 15.54
CA ASP A 7 20.97 2.77 15.60
C ASP A 7 20.08 2.82 16.87
N SER A 8 19.84 1.68 17.53
CA SER A 8 19.14 1.56 18.81
C SER A 8 19.77 2.34 19.97
N ASP A 9 21.03 2.75 19.86
CA ASP A 9 21.74 3.50 20.91
C ASP A 9 21.42 5.00 20.92
N LEU A 10 20.66 5.50 19.93
CA LEU A 10 20.27 6.91 19.81
C LEU A 10 18.80 7.19 20.15
N SER A 11 18.00 6.18 20.48
CA SER A 11 16.61 6.36 20.93
C SER A 11 16.46 5.88 22.38
N MET A 12 16.11 6.79 23.29
CA MET A 12 15.74 6.39 24.66
C MET A 12 14.45 5.56 24.61
N ASN A 13 14.38 4.45 25.35
CA ASN A 13 13.20 3.59 25.37
C ASN A 13 12.03 4.32 26.06
N GLY A 14 10.93 4.57 25.33
CA GLY A 14 9.78 5.37 25.80
C GLY A 14 9.14 4.80 27.06
N SER A 15 9.08 3.47 27.18
CA SER A 15 8.61 2.78 28.40
C SER A 15 9.40 3.14 29.67
N ARG A 16 10.70 3.49 29.54
CA ARG A 16 11.54 3.91 30.66
C ARG A 16 11.44 5.40 30.99
N LEU A 17 10.92 6.20 30.07
CA LEU A 17 10.70 7.64 30.26
C LEU A 17 9.34 7.95 30.87
N LYS A 18 8.38 7.02 30.75
CA LYS A 18 7.05 7.14 31.35
C LYS A 18 7.16 7.28 32.87
N GLY A 19 6.69 8.39 33.43
CA GLY A 19 6.82 8.71 34.86
C GLY A 19 8.08 9.49 35.26
N TYR A 20 9.07 9.61 34.37
CA TYR A 20 10.24 10.48 34.54
C TYR A 20 10.18 11.74 33.67
N ALA A 21 9.20 11.82 32.77
CA ALA A 21 8.99 12.96 31.88
C ALA A 21 8.27 14.14 32.56
N LEU A 22 8.01 14.08 33.88
CA LEU A 22 7.38 15.14 34.67
C LEU A 22 6.04 15.65 34.06
N GLY A 23 5.24 14.76 33.47
CA GLY A 23 3.97 15.12 32.82
C GLY A 23 4.08 15.54 31.34
N MET A 24 5.29 15.50 30.75
CA MET A 24 5.53 15.84 29.34
C MET A 24 5.46 14.63 28.40
N GLU A 25 4.87 13.50 28.83
CA GLU A 25 4.78 12.28 28.03
C GLU A 25 4.16 12.53 26.65
N GLY A 26 3.09 13.32 26.57
CA GLY A 26 2.45 13.68 25.29
C GLY A 26 3.38 14.46 24.36
N LEU A 27 4.11 15.45 24.89
CA LEU A 27 5.08 16.23 24.09
C LEU A 27 6.24 15.36 23.58
N LEU A 28 6.70 14.42 24.41
CA LEU A 28 7.72 13.45 24.00
C LEU A 28 7.15 12.48 22.96
N ALA A 29 5.90 12.04 23.09
CA ALA A 29 5.23 11.21 22.10
C ALA A 29 5.15 11.92 20.74
N ASP A 30 4.73 13.19 20.73
CA ASP A 30 4.70 14.04 19.54
C ASP A 30 6.09 14.22 18.92
N TRP A 31 7.12 14.40 19.75
CA TRP A 31 8.51 14.49 19.28
C TRP A 31 8.97 13.19 18.60
N TYR A 32 8.72 12.03 19.22
CA TYR A 32 9.02 10.73 18.61
C TYR A 32 8.24 10.51 17.32
N TRP A 33 6.98 10.92 17.27
CA TRP A 33 6.15 10.87 16.08
C TRP A 33 6.73 11.70 14.94
N VAL A 34 7.00 12.99 15.15
CA VAL A 34 7.61 13.87 14.13
C VAL A 34 8.97 13.33 13.70
N ARG A 35 9.77 12.82 14.65
CA ARG A 35 11.06 12.21 14.35
C ARG A 35 10.92 10.98 13.44
N SER A 36 9.89 10.16 13.64
CA SER A 36 9.61 8.99 12.80
C SER A 36 9.29 9.38 11.35
N LEU A 37 8.49 10.44 11.15
CA LEU A 37 8.13 10.97 9.84
C LEU A 37 9.32 11.59 9.12
N GLN A 38 10.12 12.38 9.84
CA GLN A 38 11.34 12.98 9.28
C GLN A 38 12.36 11.91 8.91
N TYR A 39 12.54 10.89 9.76
CA TYR A 39 13.50 9.81 9.53
C TYR A 39 13.21 9.04 8.24
N ILE A 40 11.97 8.64 8.03
CA ILE A 40 11.59 7.90 6.82
C ILE A 40 11.50 8.82 5.59
N GLY A 41 11.04 10.06 5.76
CA GLY A 41 11.03 11.06 4.70
C GLY A 41 12.43 11.38 4.17
N ASP A 42 13.41 11.59 5.06
CA ASP A 42 14.81 11.82 4.70
C ASP A 42 15.38 10.64 3.90
N LYS A 43 15.09 9.40 4.32
CA LYS A 43 15.49 8.20 3.59
C LYS A 43 14.87 8.08 2.21
N MET A 44 13.62 8.49 2.05
CA MET A 44 12.94 8.47 0.75
C MET A 44 13.48 9.56 -0.18
N VAL A 45 13.78 10.75 0.34
CA VAL A 45 14.31 11.88 -0.45
C VAL A 45 15.76 11.65 -0.87
N ASN A 46 16.56 11.06 0.01
CA ASN A 46 17.99 10.81 -0.23
C ASN A 46 18.27 9.42 -0.82
N ALA A 47 17.24 8.64 -1.15
CA ALA A 47 17.42 7.41 -1.88
C ALA A 47 18.08 7.72 -3.23
N PRO A 48 19.14 7.00 -3.66
CA PRO A 48 19.63 7.12 -5.03
C PRO A 48 18.46 6.86 -6.00
N ASP A 49 18.50 7.42 -7.23
CA ASP A 49 17.42 7.42 -8.26
C ASP A 49 16.81 6.05 -8.65
N GLU A 50 17.08 4.99 -7.89
CA GLU A 50 16.35 3.75 -7.88
C GLU A 50 14.90 3.97 -7.41
N LYS A 51 13.94 3.54 -8.24
CA LYS A 51 12.52 3.62 -7.91
C LYS A 51 12.25 2.89 -6.59
N ILE A 52 11.77 3.62 -5.59
CA ILE A 52 11.43 3.05 -4.28
C ILE A 52 10.25 2.09 -4.46
N ASP A 53 10.51 0.81 -4.18
CA ASP A 53 9.47 -0.20 -4.07
C ASP A 53 8.67 0.04 -2.77
N LEU A 54 7.41 0.50 -2.92
CA LEU A 54 6.51 0.75 -1.80
C LEU A 54 6.03 -0.55 -1.12
N ASP A 55 6.24 -1.72 -1.73
CA ASP A 55 6.02 -3.03 -1.09
C ASP A 55 7.23 -3.51 -0.30
N ASN A 56 8.41 -2.94 -0.55
CA ASN A 56 9.65 -3.37 0.07
C ASN A 56 10.59 -2.19 0.32
N LEU A 57 10.44 -1.58 1.49
CA LEU A 57 11.27 -0.47 1.95
C LEU A 57 12.56 -0.93 2.62
N ASN A 58 12.91 -2.22 2.56
CA ASN A 58 14.13 -2.74 3.19
C ASN A 58 15.41 -2.16 2.59
N SER A 59 15.39 -1.78 1.31
CA SER A 59 16.51 -1.09 0.64
C SER A 59 16.88 0.24 1.31
N LEU A 60 15.89 0.93 1.89
CA LEU A 60 16.11 2.18 2.64
C LEU A 60 16.75 1.92 4.00
N ASN A 61 16.82 0.66 4.44
CA ASN A 61 17.29 0.25 5.76
C ASN A 61 16.65 1.07 6.91
N PRO A 62 15.31 1.11 7.05
CA PRO A 62 14.60 2.00 7.97
C PRO A 62 14.47 1.44 9.40
N ARG A 63 15.59 0.95 9.99
CA ARG A 63 15.58 0.23 11.29
C ARG A 63 14.98 1.01 12.46
N LEU A 64 15.08 2.33 12.47
CA LEU A 64 14.56 3.17 13.56
C LEU A 64 13.06 3.45 13.49
N LEU A 65 12.38 3.11 12.39
CA LEU A 65 10.98 3.49 12.25
C LEU A 65 10.10 2.87 13.34
N TYR A 66 10.20 1.55 13.53
CA TYR A 66 9.44 0.87 14.58
C TYR A 66 9.80 1.34 15.99
N PRO A 67 11.08 1.43 16.41
CA PRO A 67 11.45 1.98 17.72
C PRO A 67 10.87 3.37 17.98
N LEU A 68 10.90 4.27 17.00
CA LEU A 68 10.35 5.63 17.14
C LEU A 68 8.83 5.60 17.34
N LEU A 69 8.10 4.82 16.52
CA LEU A 69 6.65 4.67 16.65
C LEU A 69 6.25 3.95 17.94
N ASN A 70 7.01 2.93 18.35
CA ASN A 70 6.74 2.22 19.58
C ASN A 70 6.97 3.12 20.81
N ASN A 71 8.00 3.97 20.79
CA ASN A 71 8.23 4.95 21.85
C ASN A 71 7.11 6.00 21.91
N ALA A 72 6.67 6.52 20.77
CA ALA A 72 5.55 7.46 20.73
C ALA A 72 4.30 6.85 21.36
N THR A 73 4.00 5.60 21.03
CA THR A 73 2.82 4.87 21.54
C THR A 73 2.98 4.33 22.96
N ASP A 74 4.20 4.18 23.48
CA ASP A 74 4.43 3.86 24.90
C ASP A 74 4.12 5.08 25.80
N LEU A 75 4.52 6.25 25.32
CA LEU A 75 4.34 7.54 26.01
C LEU A 75 2.89 8.02 25.92
N ASP A 76 2.27 7.91 24.74
CA ASP A 76 0.83 8.12 24.54
C ASP A 76 0.15 6.86 23.96
N PRO A 77 -0.40 5.99 24.82
CA PRO A 77 -1.10 4.78 24.39
C PRO A 77 -2.34 5.02 23.53
N HIS A 78 -2.92 6.23 23.55
CA HIS A 78 -4.12 6.57 22.79
C HIS A 78 -3.81 7.34 21.49
N PHE A 79 -2.53 7.42 21.11
CA PHE A 79 -2.10 8.06 19.86
C PHE A 79 -2.44 7.20 18.64
N VAL A 80 -3.71 7.21 18.23
CA VAL A 80 -4.25 6.45 17.08
C VAL A 80 -3.45 6.70 15.80
N GLY A 81 -3.08 7.95 15.51
CA GLY A 81 -2.32 8.31 14.31
C GLY A 81 -0.99 7.56 14.17
N ALA A 82 -0.23 7.40 15.26
CA ALA A 82 1.03 6.67 15.23
C ALA A 82 0.84 5.17 14.93
N TYR A 83 -0.23 4.56 15.47
CA TYR A 83 -0.59 3.17 15.16
C TYR A 83 -1.04 3.02 13.70
N SER A 84 -1.93 3.90 13.22
CA SER A 84 -2.44 3.91 11.85
C SER A 84 -1.31 4.06 10.83
N TYR A 85 -0.40 5.00 11.05
CA TYR A 85 0.77 5.19 10.20
C TYR A 85 1.67 3.96 10.17
N GLY A 86 2.00 3.41 11.34
CA GLY A 86 2.81 2.20 11.44
C GLY A 86 2.18 1.01 10.72
N ALA A 87 0.85 0.86 10.79
CA ALA A 87 0.14 -0.22 10.11
C ALA A 87 0.18 -0.13 8.57
N ILE A 88 0.40 1.06 8.00
CA ILE A 88 0.52 1.25 6.55
C ILE A 88 1.96 1.05 6.08
N VAL A 89 2.94 1.56 6.83
CA VAL A 89 4.34 1.63 6.38
C VAL A 89 5.17 0.43 6.81
N LEU A 90 4.99 -0.07 8.04
CA LEU A 90 5.79 -1.18 8.57
C LEU A 90 5.63 -2.50 7.79
N PRO A 91 4.49 -2.87 7.18
CA PRO A 91 4.39 -4.12 6.42
C PRO A 91 5.40 -4.23 5.27
N ALA A 92 5.86 -3.10 4.72
CA ALA A 92 6.89 -3.04 3.69
C ALA A 92 8.33 -3.13 4.25
N ILE A 93 8.49 -3.14 5.57
CA ILE A 93 9.77 -3.18 6.28
C ILE A 93 9.86 -4.50 7.05
N ASP A 94 9.00 -4.66 8.03
CA ASP A 94 8.96 -5.80 8.96
C ASP A 94 7.51 -6.09 9.33
N LYS A 95 7.06 -7.28 8.94
CA LYS A 95 5.66 -7.70 8.98
C LYS A 95 5.23 -7.98 10.42
N GLU A 96 6.12 -8.56 11.19
CA GLU A 96 5.94 -8.91 12.60
C GLU A 96 5.83 -7.64 13.45
N GLN A 97 6.68 -6.64 13.20
CA GLN A 97 6.61 -5.33 13.83
C GLN A 97 5.30 -4.60 13.50
N ALA A 98 4.84 -4.68 12.25
CA ALA A 98 3.56 -4.10 11.85
C ALA A 98 2.39 -4.71 12.62
N ILE A 99 2.33 -6.05 12.70
CA ILE A 99 1.30 -6.78 13.47
C ILE A 99 1.39 -6.40 14.94
N ALA A 100 2.59 -6.38 15.52
CA ALA A 100 2.81 -6.09 16.93
C ALA A 100 2.31 -4.68 17.29
N LEU A 101 2.67 -3.67 16.50
CA LEU A 101 2.25 -2.29 16.74
C LEU A 101 0.73 -2.11 16.57
N ALA A 102 0.14 -2.68 15.51
CA ALA A 102 -1.31 -2.61 15.29
C ALA A 102 -2.11 -3.33 16.41
N THR A 103 -1.63 -4.49 16.86
CA THR A 103 -2.23 -5.25 17.97
C THR A 103 -2.15 -4.47 19.28
N LYS A 104 -1.01 -3.83 19.56
CA LYS A 104 -0.84 -2.91 20.69
C LYS A 104 -1.82 -1.74 20.61
N GLY A 105 -2.04 -1.18 19.42
CA GLY A 105 -3.01 -0.13 19.17
C GLY A 105 -4.42 -0.54 19.58
N ILE A 106 -4.89 -1.69 19.10
CA ILE A 106 -6.21 -2.26 19.45
C ILE A 106 -6.32 -2.51 20.95
N THR A 107 -5.26 -3.03 21.59
CA THR A 107 -5.26 -3.32 23.03
C THR A 107 -5.47 -2.06 23.86
N ASN A 108 -4.85 -0.94 23.48
CA ASN A 108 -4.99 0.33 24.20
C ASN A 108 -6.24 1.12 23.78
N ASN A 109 -6.76 0.88 22.57
CA ASN A 109 -7.89 1.62 21.99
C ASN A 109 -8.95 0.63 21.45
N PRO A 110 -9.57 -0.20 22.30
CA PRO A 110 -10.45 -1.30 21.84
C PRO A 110 -11.72 -0.82 21.13
N ASN A 111 -12.12 0.44 21.36
CA ASN A 111 -13.27 1.08 20.74
C ASN A 111 -12.93 1.84 19.44
N GLU A 112 -11.66 1.89 19.03
CA GLU A 112 -11.27 2.48 17.75
C GLU A 112 -11.30 1.41 16.66
N TRP A 113 -12.45 1.29 15.99
CA TRP A 113 -12.68 0.26 14.98
C TRP A 113 -11.69 0.35 13.79
N ARG A 114 -11.14 1.53 13.49
CA ARG A 114 -10.14 1.71 12.42
C ARG A 114 -8.85 0.94 12.68
N LEU A 115 -8.46 0.75 13.94
CA LEU A 115 -7.27 -0.05 14.26
C LEU A 115 -7.46 -1.53 13.90
N TYR A 116 -8.69 -2.04 13.99
CA TYR A 116 -9.03 -3.37 13.48
C TYR A 116 -9.00 -3.40 11.96
N GLN A 117 -9.47 -2.35 11.28
CA GLN A 117 -9.35 -2.24 9.81
C GLN A 117 -7.89 -2.31 9.38
N HIS A 118 -7.02 -1.59 10.08
CA HIS A 118 -5.58 -1.57 9.82
C HIS A 118 -4.95 -2.95 10.04
N LEU A 119 -5.22 -3.62 11.16
CA LEU A 119 -4.69 -4.97 11.40
C LEU A 119 -5.25 -5.99 10.40
N GLY A 120 -6.53 -5.90 10.04
CA GLY A 120 -7.15 -6.73 9.01
C GLY A 120 -6.47 -6.55 7.65
N TYR A 121 -6.15 -5.30 7.29
CA TYR A 121 -5.40 -4.98 6.08
C TYR A 121 -3.98 -5.59 6.10
N ILE A 122 -3.28 -5.52 7.22
CA ILE A 122 -1.96 -6.15 7.36
C ILE A 122 -2.08 -7.67 7.12
N TYR A 123 -3.02 -8.34 7.80
CA TYR A 123 -3.20 -9.79 7.60
C TYR A 123 -3.57 -10.14 6.17
N TRP A 124 -4.43 -9.35 5.52
CA TRP A 124 -4.77 -9.52 4.12
C TRP A 124 -3.55 -9.42 3.19
N ARG A 125 -2.72 -8.37 3.36
CA ARG A 125 -1.46 -8.19 2.60
C ARG A 125 -0.48 -9.35 2.79
N LEU A 126 -0.53 -10.00 3.95
CA LEU A 126 0.30 -11.16 4.28
C LEU A 126 -0.28 -12.50 3.81
N GLY A 127 -1.45 -12.48 3.15
CA GLY A 127 -2.16 -13.70 2.75
C GLY A 127 -2.78 -14.47 3.92
N GLN A 128 -2.81 -13.89 5.13
CA GLN A 128 -3.39 -14.50 6.33
C GLN A 128 -4.89 -14.20 6.41
N TYR A 129 -5.64 -14.69 5.43
CA TYR A 129 -7.04 -14.30 5.21
C TYR A 129 -7.98 -14.68 6.35
N ASP A 130 -7.77 -15.83 7.00
CA ASP A 130 -8.57 -16.23 8.17
C ASP A 130 -8.45 -15.23 9.32
N LYS A 131 -7.22 -14.78 9.61
CA LYS A 131 -6.97 -13.77 10.63
C LYS A 131 -7.51 -12.40 10.22
N ALA A 132 -7.42 -12.06 8.92
CA ALA A 132 -8.02 -10.85 8.40
C ALA A 132 -9.55 -10.87 8.60
N ALA A 133 -10.21 -11.98 8.25
CA ALA A 133 -11.64 -12.17 8.43
C ALA A 133 -12.07 -12.02 9.90
N GLU A 134 -11.36 -12.69 10.81
CA GLU A 134 -11.60 -12.59 12.25
C GLU A 134 -11.44 -11.15 12.75
N THR A 135 -10.36 -10.48 12.32
CA THR A 135 -10.05 -9.11 12.75
C THR A 135 -11.07 -8.10 12.24
N TYR A 136 -11.46 -8.18 10.96
CA TYR A 136 -12.53 -7.37 10.40
C TYR A 136 -13.87 -7.65 11.10
N GLY A 137 -14.15 -8.92 11.41
CA GLY A 137 -15.34 -9.32 12.18
C GLY A 137 -15.38 -8.68 13.57
N LYS A 138 -14.27 -8.74 14.32
CA LYS A 138 -14.13 -8.07 15.63
C LYS A 138 -14.34 -6.56 15.51
N GLY A 139 -13.69 -5.91 14.56
CA GLY A 139 -13.85 -4.47 14.33
C GLY A 139 -15.25 -4.07 13.89
N SER A 140 -15.99 -4.95 13.19
CA SER A 140 -17.38 -4.69 12.81
C SER A 140 -18.36 -4.68 13.99
N ALA A 141 -17.98 -5.26 15.13
CA ALA A 141 -18.79 -5.27 16.35
C ALA A 141 -18.56 -4.03 17.23
N VAL A 142 -17.60 -3.17 16.89
CA VAL A 142 -17.32 -1.94 17.61
C VAL A 142 -18.34 -0.86 17.22
N GLU A 143 -18.78 -0.07 18.20
CA GLU A 143 -19.77 1.00 17.97
C GLU A 143 -19.25 2.02 16.95
N GLY A 144 -20.11 2.43 16.01
CA GLY A 144 -19.76 3.38 14.95
C GLY A 144 -18.86 2.80 13.84
N ALA A 145 -18.63 1.48 13.82
CA ALA A 145 -17.86 0.84 12.77
C ALA A 145 -18.51 0.98 11.39
N SER A 146 -17.67 1.19 10.38
CA SER A 146 -18.13 1.21 8.98
C SER A 146 -18.77 -0.14 8.60
N PRO A 147 -19.92 -0.15 7.91
CA PRO A 147 -20.50 -1.38 7.35
C PRO A 147 -19.51 -2.15 6.46
N PHE A 148 -18.52 -1.44 5.91
CA PHE A 148 -17.40 -2.00 5.17
C PHE A 148 -16.67 -3.10 5.93
N MET A 149 -16.54 -3.00 7.25
CA MET A 149 -15.87 -4.01 8.08
C MET A 149 -16.52 -5.39 7.96
N LYS A 150 -17.85 -5.45 7.98
CA LYS A 150 -18.60 -6.71 7.86
C LYS A 150 -18.48 -7.30 6.45
N ILE A 151 -18.49 -6.44 5.43
CA ILE A 151 -18.26 -6.84 4.04
C ILE A 151 -16.87 -7.44 3.91
N MET A 152 -15.85 -6.78 4.46
CA MET A 152 -14.48 -7.26 4.40
C MET A 152 -14.29 -8.59 5.12
N ALA A 153 -14.91 -8.79 6.29
CA ALA A 153 -14.87 -10.08 6.96
C ALA A 153 -15.39 -11.22 6.06
N ALA A 154 -16.48 -10.99 5.34
CA ALA A 154 -17.03 -11.96 4.39
C ALA A 154 -16.15 -12.11 3.13
N SER A 155 -15.62 -11.02 2.58
CA SER A 155 -14.74 -11.06 1.40
C SER A 155 -13.44 -11.81 1.69
N MET A 156 -12.89 -11.71 2.91
CA MET A 156 -11.70 -12.47 3.33
C MET A 156 -11.93 -14.00 3.34
N ILE A 157 -13.16 -14.47 3.44
CA ILE A 157 -13.48 -15.90 3.40
C ILE A 157 -13.72 -16.36 1.96
N ASN A 158 -14.41 -15.54 1.17
CA ASN A 158 -14.92 -15.96 -0.14
C ASN A 158 -14.01 -15.59 -1.31
N ASP A 159 -13.29 -14.47 -1.22
CA ASP A 159 -12.62 -13.85 -2.38
C ASP A 159 -11.39 -13.01 -1.97
N ALA A 160 -10.64 -13.47 -0.98
CA ALA A 160 -9.63 -12.65 -0.32
C ALA A 160 -8.48 -12.22 -1.24
N GLY A 161 -8.11 -13.05 -2.21
CA GLY A 161 -6.99 -12.80 -3.13
C GLY A 161 -7.36 -12.01 -4.39
N SER A 162 -8.63 -11.62 -4.58
CA SER A 162 -9.05 -11.02 -5.84
C SER A 162 -8.69 -9.55 -5.97
N ARG A 163 -8.53 -9.12 -7.23
CA ARG A 163 -8.38 -7.70 -7.58
C ARG A 163 -9.62 -6.89 -7.19
N SER A 164 -10.83 -7.48 -7.22
CA SER A 164 -12.06 -6.83 -6.76
C SER A 164 -12.02 -6.51 -5.27
N THR A 165 -11.66 -7.47 -4.43
CA THR A 165 -11.50 -7.26 -2.99
C THR A 165 -10.41 -6.23 -2.71
N ALA A 166 -9.28 -6.30 -3.41
CA ALA A 166 -8.21 -5.31 -3.31
C ALA A 166 -8.70 -3.89 -3.65
N ARG A 167 -9.46 -3.73 -4.75
CA ARG A 167 -10.06 -2.43 -5.14
C ARG A 167 -10.99 -1.90 -4.04
N SER A 168 -11.84 -2.74 -3.46
CA SER A 168 -12.74 -2.35 -2.37
C SER A 168 -11.97 -1.81 -1.17
N ILE A 169 -10.90 -2.49 -0.75
CA ILE A 169 -10.01 -2.03 0.34
C ILE A 169 -9.44 -0.65 0.03
N TYR A 170 -8.80 -0.48 -1.13
CA TYR A 170 -8.12 0.79 -1.43
C TYR A 170 -9.10 1.96 -1.64
N ARG A 171 -10.29 1.70 -2.18
CA ARG A 171 -11.34 2.72 -2.26
C ARG A 171 -11.84 3.15 -0.89
N GLN A 172 -12.03 2.21 0.03
CA GLN A 172 -12.41 2.55 1.39
C GLN A 172 -11.35 3.45 2.03
N MET A 173 -10.08 3.08 1.90
CA MET A 173 -8.96 3.89 2.41
C MET A 173 -8.97 5.32 1.86
N LEU A 174 -9.28 5.51 0.58
CA LEU A 174 -9.40 6.84 -0.03
C LEU A 174 -10.58 7.65 0.47
N SER A 175 -11.69 6.99 0.77
CA SER A 175 -12.90 7.67 1.24
C SER A 175 -12.80 8.13 2.69
N GLU A 176 -12.03 7.41 3.52
CA GLU A 176 -11.94 7.65 4.96
C GLU A 176 -10.75 8.52 5.36
N SER A 177 -9.67 8.50 4.57
CA SER A 177 -8.44 9.19 4.93
C SER A 177 -8.43 10.65 4.45
N THR A 178 -8.16 11.56 5.38
CA THR A 178 -7.75 12.94 5.08
C THR A 178 -6.24 13.08 4.92
N GLU A 179 -5.46 12.06 5.31
CA GLU A 179 -4.00 12.07 5.18
C GLU A 179 -3.55 11.83 3.74
N GLU A 180 -2.82 12.80 3.19
CA GLU A 180 -2.33 12.78 1.80
C GLU A 180 -1.44 11.56 1.50
N SER A 181 -0.66 11.09 2.48
CA SER A 181 0.23 9.92 2.36
C SER A 181 -0.54 8.62 2.13
N ILE A 182 -1.60 8.40 2.90
CA ILE A 182 -2.49 7.23 2.77
C ILE A 182 -3.23 7.30 1.44
N ARG A 183 -3.71 8.49 1.05
CA ARG A 183 -4.41 8.71 -0.21
C ARG A 183 -3.52 8.40 -1.41
N THR A 184 -2.34 9.00 -1.47
CA THR A 184 -1.35 8.76 -2.53
C THR A 184 -1.03 7.26 -2.65
N THR A 185 -0.88 6.57 -1.52
CA THR A 185 -0.60 5.13 -1.52
C THR A 185 -1.76 4.33 -2.11
N ALA A 186 -2.99 4.59 -1.68
CA ALA A 186 -4.17 3.90 -2.18
C ALA A 186 -4.44 4.19 -3.68
N GLU A 187 -4.23 5.43 -4.14
CA GLU A 187 -4.31 5.79 -5.56
C GLU A 187 -3.31 5.02 -6.42
N ARG A 188 -2.04 4.94 -6.00
CA ARG A 188 -1.03 4.14 -6.71
C ARG A 188 -1.38 2.66 -6.77
N ARG A 189 -1.97 2.12 -5.70
CA ARG A 189 -2.41 0.72 -5.65
C ARG A 189 -3.57 0.45 -6.60
N LEU A 190 -4.54 1.36 -6.67
CA LEU A 190 -5.62 1.27 -7.64
C LEU A 190 -5.10 1.38 -9.08
N ALA A 191 -4.20 2.33 -9.34
CA ALA A 191 -3.55 2.47 -10.65
C ALA A 191 -2.80 1.19 -11.06
N PHE A 192 -2.16 0.51 -10.11
CA PHE A 192 -1.50 -0.78 -10.35
C PHE A 192 -2.50 -1.89 -10.71
N LEU A 193 -3.61 -2.01 -9.99
CA LEU A 193 -4.67 -2.98 -10.33
C LEU A 193 -5.30 -2.67 -11.69
N ASP A 194 -5.51 -1.38 -11.99
CA ASP A 194 -5.99 -0.91 -13.27
C ASP A 194 -5.04 -1.30 -14.41
N TRP A 195 -3.74 -1.11 -14.21
CA TRP A 195 -2.69 -1.49 -15.16
C TRP A 195 -2.64 -2.99 -15.40
N GLN A 196 -2.77 -3.83 -14.36
CA GLN A 196 -2.80 -5.28 -14.52
C GLN A 196 -3.97 -5.74 -15.39
N ASP A 197 -5.17 -5.19 -15.16
CA ASP A 197 -6.34 -5.51 -15.97
C ASP A 197 -6.19 -5.04 -17.43
N GLU A 198 -5.61 -3.86 -17.64
CA GLU A 198 -5.29 -3.35 -18.98
C GLU A 198 -4.26 -4.24 -19.68
N GLN A 199 -3.21 -4.65 -18.97
CA GLN A 199 -2.16 -5.53 -19.49
C GLN A 199 -2.74 -6.87 -19.94
N ASP A 200 -3.57 -7.49 -19.10
CA ASP A 200 -4.24 -8.76 -19.41
C ASP A 200 -5.14 -8.63 -20.64
N ALA A 201 -5.91 -7.55 -20.73
CA ALA A 201 -6.80 -7.29 -21.87
C ALA A 201 -6.04 -7.06 -23.19
N ILE A 202 -4.96 -6.26 -23.16
CA ILE A 202 -4.13 -5.99 -24.33
C ILE A 202 -3.40 -7.27 -24.77
N ASN A 203 -2.84 -8.02 -23.83
CA ASN A 203 -2.15 -9.29 -24.12
C ASN A 203 -3.10 -10.32 -24.73
N ALA A 204 -4.35 -10.39 -24.28
CA ALA A 204 -5.36 -11.24 -24.90
C ALA A 204 -5.60 -10.86 -26.37
N VAL A 205 -5.69 -9.56 -26.69
CA VAL A 205 -5.83 -9.08 -28.07
C VAL A 205 -4.60 -9.41 -28.92
N LEU A 206 -3.39 -9.23 -28.38
CA LEU A 206 -2.15 -9.56 -29.07
C LEU A 206 -2.05 -11.06 -29.36
N ALA A 207 -2.48 -11.91 -28.42
CA ALA A 207 -2.54 -13.35 -28.59
C ALA A 207 -3.53 -13.75 -29.71
N GLU A 208 -4.75 -13.21 -29.69
CA GLU A 208 -5.77 -13.42 -30.74
C GLU A 208 -5.25 -12.96 -32.12
N PHE A 209 -4.56 -11.82 -32.19
CA PHE A 209 -3.95 -11.33 -33.41
C PHE A 209 -2.86 -12.27 -33.93
N ARG A 210 -2.00 -12.76 -33.03
CA ARG A 210 -0.91 -13.69 -33.37
C ARG A 210 -1.44 -15.00 -33.91
N GLU A 211 -2.47 -15.56 -33.29
CA GLU A 211 -3.13 -16.79 -33.73
C GLU A 211 -3.72 -16.63 -35.14
N LYS A 212 -4.38 -15.51 -35.41
CA LYS A 212 -5.02 -15.26 -36.71
C LYS A 212 -4.04 -14.98 -37.85
N ASN A 213 -2.93 -14.30 -37.57
CA ASN A 213 -2.02 -13.80 -38.61
C ASN A 213 -0.69 -14.56 -38.69
N GLY A 214 -0.41 -15.47 -37.74
CA GLY A 214 0.87 -16.19 -37.66
C GLY A 214 2.08 -15.31 -37.28
N ARG A 215 1.85 -14.04 -36.93
CA ARG A 215 2.89 -13.07 -36.51
C ARG A 215 2.36 -12.15 -35.42
N CYS A 216 3.25 -11.58 -34.61
CA CYS A 216 2.86 -10.51 -33.69
C CYS A 216 2.51 -9.22 -34.45
N ALA A 217 1.76 -8.33 -33.79
CA ALA A 217 1.47 -7.00 -34.29
C ALA A 217 2.78 -6.17 -34.41
N ASN A 218 2.89 -5.35 -35.46
CA ASN A 218 4.05 -4.47 -35.62
C ASN A 218 3.89 -3.15 -34.85
N SER A 219 2.65 -2.74 -34.61
CA SER A 219 2.29 -1.53 -33.87
C SER A 219 0.92 -1.69 -33.23
N PHE A 220 0.63 -0.88 -32.21
CA PHE A 220 -0.72 -0.82 -31.62
C PHE A 220 -1.79 -0.41 -32.65
N GLY A 221 -1.43 0.26 -33.74
CA GLY A 221 -2.38 0.62 -34.81
C GLY A 221 -3.04 -0.60 -35.47
N GLU A 222 -2.35 -1.75 -35.55
CA GLU A 222 -2.92 -2.98 -36.13
C GLU A 222 -3.98 -3.64 -35.23
N VAL A 223 -3.93 -3.35 -33.92
CA VAL A 223 -4.77 -3.97 -32.89
C VAL A 223 -5.64 -2.97 -32.12
N ALA A 224 -5.58 -1.68 -32.47
CA ALA A 224 -6.21 -0.60 -31.72
C ALA A 224 -7.72 -0.79 -31.61
N THR A 225 -8.38 -1.11 -32.74
CA THR A 225 -9.83 -1.34 -32.77
C THR A 225 -10.25 -2.46 -31.83
N GLN A 226 -9.50 -3.56 -31.80
CA GLN A 226 -9.78 -4.71 -30.94
C GLN A 226 -9.52 -4.39 -29.47
N ILE A 227 -8.45 -3.64 -29.16
CA ILE A 227 -8.16 -3.16 -27.80
C ILE A 227 -9.33 -2.31 -27.28
N PHE A 228 -9.75 -1.29 -28.02
CA PHE A 228 -10.83 -0.39 -27.58
C PHE A 228 -12.22 -1.07 -27.54
N GLN A 229 -12.38 -2.26 -28.13
CA GLN A 229 -13.59 -3.08 -28.02
C GLN A 229 -13.59 -3.97 -26.77
N LYS A 230 -12.44 -4.24 -26.14
CA LYS A 230 -12.38 -5.03 -24.91
C LYS A 230 -13.00 -4.25 -23.75
N LYS A 231 -13.86 -4.92 -22.98
CA LYS A 231 -14.45 -4.37 -21.76
C LYS A 231 -13.50 -4.60 -20.60
N LEU A 232 -13.06 -3.52 -19.97
CA LEU A 232 -12.32 -3.61 -18.71
C LEU A 232 -13.29 -3.78 -17.53
N PRO A 233 -12.82 -4.33 -16.39
CA PRO A 233 -13.59 -4.37 -15.16
C PRO A 233 -14.15 -2.99 -14.80
N GLU A 234 -15.36 -2.99 -14.23
CA GLU A 234 -16.05 -1.77 -13.76
C GLU A 234 -16.35 -0.76 -14.88
N ALA A 235 -16.49 -1.25 -16.13
CA ALA A 235 -16.76 -0.44 -17.32
C ALA A 235 -15.73 0.68 -17.56
N ARG A 236 -14.49 0.48 -17.10
CA ARG A 236 -13.38 1.40 -17.38
C ARG A 236 -13.02 1.38 -18.87
N THR A 237 -12.40 2.47 -19.31
CA THR A 237 -11.86 2.63 -20.67
C THR A 237 -10.34 2.77 -20.60
N PHE A 238 -9.65 2.32 -21.64
CA PHE A 238 -8.21 2.53 -21.77
C PHE A 238 -7.87 4.02 -21.85
N ASN A 239 -6.75 4.41 -21.22
CA ASN A 239 -6.25 5.78 -21.28
C ASN A 239 -5.44 6.04 -22.54
N VAL A 240 -5.58 7.25 -23.09
CA VAL A 240 -4.78 7.72 -24.23
C VAL A 240 -4.22 9.11 -23.97
N ASP A 241 -3.02 9.37 -24.49
CA ASP A 241 -2.43 10.71 -24.43
C ASP A 241 -3.00 11.65 -25.51
N ALA A 242 -2.55 12.91 -25.52
CA ALA A 242 -2.93 13.90 -26.52
C ALA A 242 -2.61 13.47 -27.98
N GLY A 243 -1.65 12.57 -28.15
CA GLY A 243 -1.28 11.97 -29.43
C GLY A 243 -2.08 10.70 -29.78
N LYS A 244 -3.14 10.38 -29.02
CA LYS A 244 -3.95 9.16 -29.13
C LYS A 244 -3.14 7.86 -28.96
N ARG A 245 -2.03 7.90 -28.24
CA ARG A 245 -1.24 6.72 -27.90
C ARG A 245 -1.74 6.12 -26.60
N LEU A 246 -1.75 4.79 -26.52
CA LEU A 246 -2.15 4.06 -25.33
C LEU A 246 -1.16 4.35 -24.19
N VAL A 247 -1.69 4.74 -23.04
CA VAL A 247 -0.89 5.01 -21.83
C VAL A 247 -1.45 4.23 -20.65
N ASP A 248 -0.57 3.90 -19.71
CA ASP A 248 -0.95 3.30 -18.44
C ASP A 248 -1.77 4.27 -17.57
N PRO A 249 -2.35 3.81 -16.44
CA PRO A 249 -3.12 4.66 -15.53
C PRO A 249 -2.34 5.84 -14.92
N THR A 250 -1.01 5.86 -15.06
CA THR A 250 -0.14 6.96 -14.60
C THR A 250 0.29 7.91 -15.72
N GLY A 251 -0.13 7.64 -16.96
CA GLY A 251 0.18 8.43 -18.15
C GLY A 251 1.47 8.02 -18.87
N ALA A 252 2.11 6.91 -18.50
CA ALA A 252 3.29 6.41 -19.19
C ALA A 252 2.92 5.58 -20.43
N PRO A 253 3.63 5.73 -21.55
CA PRO A 253 3.29 5.03 -22.78
C PRO A 253 3.52 3.52 -22.66
N TYR A 254 2.55 2.74 -23.15
CA TYR A 254 2.76 1.32 -23.37
C TYR A 254 3.75 1.09 -24.52
N LYS A 255 4.52 0.01 -24.41
CA LYS A 255 5.47 -0.49 -25.40
C LYS A 255 5.05 -1.90 -25.81
N LEU A 256 5.27 -2.21 -27.09
CA LEU A 256 5.01 -3.55 -27.62
C LEU A 256 6.32 -4.33 -27.64
N ASP A 257 6.40 -5.39 -26.84
CA ASP A 257 7.44 -6.39 -26.97
C ASP A 257 7.04 -7.35 -28.09
N ARG A 258 7.73 -7.23 -29.23
CA ARG A 258 7.41 -8.01 -30.44
C ARG A 258 7.91 -9.45 -30.36
N ASP A 259 8.95 -9.70 -29.57
CA ASP A 259 9.57 -11.02 -29.46
C ASP A 259 8.71 -11.92 -28.59
N GLN A 260 8.23 -11.40 -27.46
CA GLN A 260 7.31 -12.10 -26.58
C GLN A 260 5.84 -11.94 -26.98
N CYS A 261 5.53 -10.97 -27.83
CA CYS A 261 4.19 -10.58 -28.24
C CYS A 261 3.30 -10.16 -27.06
N VAL A 262 3.86 -9.34 -26.18
CA VAL A 262 3.18 -8.82 -24.98
C VAL A 262 3.32 -7.31 -24.89
N VAL A 263 2.42 -6.70 -24.12
CA VAL A 263 2.53 -5.30 -23.76
C VAL A 263 3.40 -5.13 -22.52
N THR A 264 4.33 -4.19 -22.62
CA THR A 264 5.16 -3.70 -21.52
C THR A 264 4.87 -2.22 -21.32
N VAL A 265 5.34 -1.67 -20.20
CA VAL A 265 5.27 -0.23 -19.95
C VAL A 265 6.67 0.32 -19.78
N ASP A 266 6.84 1.58 -20.13
CA ASP A 266 8.04 2.35 -19.85
C ASP A 266 8.25 2.47 -18.33
N ARG A 267 8.95 1.49 -17.71
CA ARG A 267 9.75 1.71 -16.49
C ARG A 267 10.66 2.90 -16.78
N GLU A 268 11.11 3.75 -15.88
CA GLU A 268 11.48 5.17 -16.16
C GLU A 268 10.24 6.08 -16.14
N LYS A 269 9.33 6.05 -17.12
CA LYS A 269 8.20 7.02 -17.14
C LYS A 269 7.02 6.69 -16.24
N THR A 270 6.77 5.41 -15.97
CA THR A 270 5.63 4.97 -15.15
C THR A 270 5.83 5.32 -13.68
N LYS A 271 4.74 5.75 -13.02
CA LYS A 271 4.67 5.97 -11.57
C LYS A 271 4.08 4.76 -10.82
N LEU A 272 3.86 3.66 -11.53
CA LEU A 272 3.41 2.41 -10.95
C LEU A 272 4.51 1.77 -10.07
N PRO A 273 4.14 0.99 -9.05
CA PRO A 273 5.07 0.24 -8.21
C PRO A 273 5.55 -1.04 -8.94
N ILE A 274 6.36 -0.91 -10.00
CA ILE A 274 6.89 -2.00 -10.86
C ILE A 274 8.34 -1.81 -11.30
#